data_AF-A0A961WVZ7-F1
#
_entry.id   AF-A0A961WVZ7-F1
#
_cell.length_a   1.000
_cell.length_b   1.000
_cell.length_c   1.000
_cell.angle_alpha   90.00
_cell.angle_beta   90.00
_cell.angle_gamma   90.00
#
_symmetry.space_group_name_H-M   'P 1'
#
loop_
_entity.id
_entity.type
_entity.pdbx_description
1 polymer ?
#
loop_
_entity_poly.entity_id
_entity_poly.type
_entity_poly.pdbx_seq_one_letter_code
_entity_poly.pdbx_strand_id
1 'polypeptide(L)'
;MKLTKTLLATTALTFAAGVAMAGEITVVSWGGAYTKSQVEAYHKPWIAMTGNSIVSEDYNGGLAEVKAQVEAGNVTWDLVDVELSDAVRGCDEGLLEPIDKSLLPAAPDGTPATEDFLEGALPECAVANIVWSTVFAYDTSKTQGVGGIADFFDL
;
A
#
# COMPACT_ATOMS: atom_id res chain seq x y z
N MET A 1 -57.75 -28.90 -42.90
CA MET A 1 -57.22 -27.52 -43.02
C MET A 1 -56.49 -27.19 -41.73
N LYS A 2 -55.17 -27.36 -41.67
CA LYS A 2 -54.36 -27.01 -40.49
C LYS A 2 -53.48 -25.82 -40.89
N LEU A 3 -53.75 -24.65 -40.29
CA LEU A 3 -52.93 -23.45 -40.45
C LEU A 3 -51.71 -23.55 -39.53
N THR A 4 -50.53 -23.54 -40.14
CA THR A 4 -49.23 -23.39 -39.49
C THR A 4 -49.09 -21.95 -38.99
N LYS A 5 -49.22 -21.71 -37.68
CA LYS A 5 -48.86 -20.43 -37.05
C LYS A 5 -47.40 -20.48 -36.64
N THR A 6 -46.55 -19.86 -37.44
CA THR A 6 -45.15 -19.54 -37.12
C THR A 6 -45.13 -18.56 -35.95
N LEU A 7 -44.70 -19.02 -34.78
CA LEU A 7 -44.42 -18.16 -33.62
C LEU A 7 -42.96 -17.69 -33.75
N LEU A 8 -42.75 -16.41 -34.07
CA LEU A 8 -41.44 -15.77 -33.88
C LEU A 8 -41.23 -15.58 -32.38
N ALA A 9 -40.33 -16.35 -31.79
CA ALA A 9 -39.80 -16.11 -30.46
C ALA A 9 -38.74 -15.00 -30.56
N THR A 10 -39.11 -13.77 -30.21
CA THR A 10 -38.16 -12.68 -29.98
C THR A 10 -37.44 -12.92 -28.67
N THR A 11 -36.22 -13.47 -28.73
CA THR A 11 -35.32 -13.58 -27.59
C THR A 11 -34.82 -12.18 -27.24
N ALA A 12 -35.38 -11.57 -26.20
CA ALA A 12 -34.80 -10.38 -25.59
C ALA A 12 -33.51 -10.79 -24.87
N LEU A 13 -32.36 -10.55 -25.50
CA LEU A 13 -31.07 -10.56 -24.81
C LEU A 13 -31.05 -9.38 -23.83
N THR A 14 -31.38 -9.63 -22.56
CA THR A 14 -30.99 -8.73 -21.47
C THR A 14 -29.48 -8.84 -21.30
N PHE A 15 -28.76 -7.94 -21.95
CA PHE A 15 -27.34 -7.68 -21.67
C PHE A 15 -27.28 -7.04 -20.27
N ALA A 16 -27.14 -7.85 -19.23
CA ALA A 16 -26.68 -7.37 -17.94
C ALA A 16 -25.20 -7.01 -18.10
N ALA A 17 -24.93 -5.79 -18.58
CA ALA A 17 -23.63 -5.19 -18.45
C ALA A 17 -23.35 -5.10 -16.94
N GLY A 18 -22.48 -5.97 -16.43
CA GLY A 18 -21.97 -5.85 -15.08
C GLY A 18 -21.34 -4.46 -14.95
N VAL A 19 -21.94 -3.61 -14.13
CA VAL A 19 -21.31 -2.38 -13.69
C VAL A 19 -20.10 -2.84 -12.89
N ALA A 20 -18.89 -2.61 -13.40
CA ALA A 20 -17.69 -2.79 -12.59
C ALA A 20 -17.82 -1.84 -11.40
N MET A 21 -18.10 -2.37 -10.22
CA MET A 21 -18.12 -1.60 -8.99
C MET A 21 -16.67 -1.18 -8.73
N ALA A 22 -16.43 0.12 -8.62
CA ALA A 22 -15.17 0.64 -8.11
C ALA A 22 -14.91 0.02 -6.72
N GLY A 23 -13.76 -0.62 -6.55
CA GLY A 23 -13.31 -1.11 -5.25
C GLY A 23 -12.83 0.04 -4.37
N GLU A 24 -12.88 -0.15 -3.06
CA GLU A 24 -12.29 0.75 -2.06
C GLU A 24 -11.27 -0.05 -1.26
N ILE A 25 -10.09 0.55 -1.01
CA ILE A 25 -9.07 -0.01 -0.12
C ILE A 25 -8.66 1.02 0.93
N THR A 26 -8.28 0.55 2.10
CA THR A 26 -7.71 1.37 3.18
C THR A 26 -6.19 1.25 3.18
N VAL A 27 -5.50 2.37 2.99
CA VAL A 27 -4.03 2.47 3.02
C VAL A 27 -3.60 3.29 4.24
N VAL A 28 -2.73 2.71 5.06
CA VAL A 28 -2.32 3.26 6.36
C VAL A 28 -0.86 3.66 6.33
N SER A 29 -0.55 4.87 6.83
CA SER A 29 0.82 5.41 6.86
C SER A 29 1.08 6.30 8.08
N TRP A 30 2.20 7.03 8.10
CA TRP A 30 2.76 7.71 9.26
C TRP A 30 2.30 9.15 9.46
N GLY A 31 1.43 9.65 8.59
CA GLY A 31 0.88 10.99 8.63
C GLY A 31 1.78 12.11 8.15
N GLY A 32 1.26 13.33 8.33
CA GLY A 32 1.96 14.58 8.02
C GLY A 32 2.41 14.69 6.56
N ALA A 33 3.61 15.22 6.36
CA ALA A 33 4.18 15.41 5.02
C ALA A 33 4.46 14.09 4.29
N TYR A 34 4.70 13.01 5.04
CA TYR A 34 4.99 11.71 4.47
C TYR A 34 3.75 11.07 3.83
N THR A 35 2.64 10.91 4.57
CA THR A 35 1.37 10.45 3.96
C THR A 35 0.96 11.33 2.79
N LYS A 36 1.11 12.66 2.93
CA LYS A 36 0.83 13.58 1.81
C LYS A 36 1.64 13.26 0.56
N SER A 37 2.93 12.93 0.71
CA SER A 37 3.76 12.54 -0.44
C SER A 37 3.22 11.29 -1.14
N GLN A 38 2.76 10.28 -0.38
CA GLN A 38 2.19 9.05 -0.92
C GLN A 38 0.83 9.28 -1.58
N VAL A 39 0.00 10.17 -1.01
CA VAL A 39 -1.27 10.56 -1.61
C VAL A 39 -1.06 11.15 -3.01
N GLU A 40 -0.08 12.05 -3.16
CA GLU A 40 0.22 12.68 -4.45
C GLU A 40 0.91 11.72 -5.43
N ALA A 41 1.86 10.91 -4.96
CA ALA A 41 2.70 10.07 -5.81
C ALA A 41 2.09 8.71 -6.15
N TYR A 42 1.30 8.12 -5.24
CA TYR A 42 0.77 6.75 -5.38
C TYR A 42 -0.75 6.74 -5.45
N HIS A 43 -1.45 7.33 -4.47
CA HIS A 43 -2.91 7.19 -4.38
C HIS A 43 -3.62 7.85 -5.55
N LYS A 44 -3.34 9.13 -5.83
CA LYS A 44 -4.01 9.86 -6.92
C LYS A 44 -3.79 9.21 -8.29
N PRO A 45 -2.55 8.82 -8.69
CA PRO A 45 -2.35 8.09 -9.94
C PRO A 45 -3.09 6.75 -9.98
N TRP A 46 -3.05 5.97 -8.90
CA TRP A 46 -3.74 4.68 -8.85
C TRP A 46 -5.26 4.82 -8.96
N ILE A 47 -5.86 5.77 -8.25
CA ILE A 47 -7.30 6.11 -8.34
C ILE A 47 -7.64 6.52 -9.77
N ALA A 48 -6.84 7.38 -10.40
CA ALA A 48 -7.09 7.84 -11.77
C ALA A 48 -6.98 6.70 -12.81
N MET A 49 -6.09 5.73 -12.59
CA MET A 49 -5.88 4.59 -13.48
C MET A 49 -6.94 3.50 -13.33
N THR A 50 -7.40 3.26 -12.11
CA THR A 50 -8.27 2.12 -11.79
C THR A 50 -9.74 2.49 -11.68
N GLY A 51 -10.05 3.74 -11.33
CA GLY A 51 -11.39 4.20 -10.96
C GLY A 51 -11.83 3.77 -9.56
N ASN A 52 -10.96 3.08 -8.81
CA ASN A 52 -11.17 2.70 -7.41
C ASN A 52 -10.93 3.87 -6.45
N SER A 53 -11.36 3.76 -5.19
CA SER A 53 -11.08 4.71 -4.12
C SER A 53 -10.04 4.19 -3.14
N ILE A 54 -9.37 5.13 -2.46
CA ILE A 54 -8.47 4.86 -1.34
C ILE A 54 -8.96 5.66 -0.13
N VAL A 55 -9.19 4.98 0.99
CA VAL A 55 -9.28 5.59 2.32
C VAL A 55 -7.85 5.65 2.86
N SER A 56 -7.33 6.87 3.06
CA SER A 56 -5.99 7.07 3.62
C SER A 56 -6.11 7.30 5.11
N GLU A 57 -5.46 6.47 5.92
CA GLU A 57 -5.42 6.60 7.37
C GLU A 57 -3.98 6.79 7.85
N ASP A 58 -3.84 7.44 9.00
CA ASP A 58 -2.56 7.65 9.66
C ASP A 58 -2.52 6.91 10.99
N TYR A 59 -1.38 6.32 11.32
CA TYR A 59 -1.13 5.65 12.59
C TYR A 59 0.28 5.94 13.13
N ASN A 60 0.62 5.37 14.29
CA ASN A 60 1.88 5.67 14.99
C ASN A 60 2.99 4.62 14.78
N GLY A 61 2.83 3.69 13.84
CA GLY A 61 3.81 2.61 13.64
C GLY A 61 3.55 1.37 14.51
N GLY A 62 4.37 0.34 14.29
CA GLY A 62 4.30 -0.90 15.04
C GLY A 62 3.18 -1.85 14.60
N LEU A 63 3.08 -2.97 15.30
CA LEU A 63 2.16 -4.07 14.97
C LEU A 63 0.95 -4.19 15.90
N ALA A 64 0.82 -3.33 16.92
CA ALA A 64 -0.21 -3.49 17.95
C ALA A 64 -1.63 -3.42 17.36
N GLU A 65 -1.90 -2.43 16.50
CA GLU A 65 -3.21 -2.25 15.87
C GLU A 65 -3.48 -3.32 14.81
N VAL A 66 -2.46 -3.67 14.00
CA VAL A 66 -2.54 -4.79 13.04
C VAL A 66 -2.90 -6.08 13.76
N LYS A 67 -2.18 -6.41 14.83
CA LYS A 67 -2.43 -7.60 15.65
C LYS A 67 -3.82 -7.60 16.25
N ALA A 68 -4.28 -6.47 16.79
CA ALA A 68 -5.61 -6.37 17.36
C ALA A 68 -6.71 -6.63 16.31
N GLN A 69 -6.57 -6.11 15.09
CA GLN A 69 -7.52 -6.35 14.01
C GLN A 69 -7.54 -7.82 13.57
N VAL A 70 -6.36 -8.42 13.39
CA VAL A 70 -6.21 -9.83 12.99
C VAL A 70 -6.79 -10.76 14.06
N GLU A 71 -6.44 -10.57 15.33
CA GLU A 71 -6.95 -11.40 16.44
C GLU A 71 -8.45 -11.24 16.66
N ALA A 72 -9.01 -10.06 16.39
CA ALA A 72 -10.45 -9.81 16.43
C ALA A 72 -11.20 -10.41 15.23
N GLY A 73 -10.49 -10.83 14.17
CA GLY A 73 -11.10 -11.26 12.91
C GLY A 73 -11.86 -10.15 12.19
N ASN A 74 -11.50 -8.89 12.44
CA ASN A 74 -12.16 -7.71 11.89
C ASN A 74 -11.11 -6.76 11.30
N VAL A 75 -10.48 -7.21 10.22
CA VAL A 75 -9.47 -6.46 9.47
C VAL A 75 -10.16 -5.44 8.57
N THR A 76 -9.82 -4.17 8.76
CA THR A 76 -10.30 -3.03 7.95
C THR A 76 -9.18 -2.35 7.18
N TRP A 77 -7.92 -2.66 7.49
CA TRP A 77 -6.74 -2.16 6.80
C TRP A 77 -6.29 -3.14 5.72
N ASP A 78 -6.18 -2.66 4.49
CA ASP A 78 -5.79 -3.49 3.33
C ASP A 78 -4.28 -3.41 3.05
N LEU A 79 -3.68 -2.22 3.25
CA LEU A 79 -2.26 -1.98 3.04
C LEU A 79 -1.71 -1.08 4.15
N VAL A 80 -0.62 -1.51 4.80
CA VAL A 80 0.01 -0.78 5.91
C VAL A 80 1.48 -0.53 5.60
N ASP A 81 1.88 0.75 5.64
CA ASP A 81 3.29 1.15 5.60
C ASP A 81 3.92 0.94 6.98
N VAL A 82 4.86 -0.01 7.07
CA VAL A 82 5.52 -0.44 8.31
C VAL A 82 7.05 -0.34 8.17
N GLU A 83 7.75 -0.27 9.31
CA GLU A 83 9.21 -0.44 9.30
C GLU A 83 9.61 -1.88 8.90
N LEU A 84 10.80 -2.06 8.34
CA LEU A 84 11.30 -3.38 7.93
C LEU A 84 11.31 -4.40 9.08
N SER A 85 11.67 -3.96 10.29
CA SER A 85 11.66 -4.78 11.51
C SER A 85 10.25 -5.30 11.83
N ASP A 86 9.24 -4.47 11.66
CA ASP A 86 7.84 -4.83 11.87
C ASP A 86 7.29 -5.68 10.72
N ALA A 87 7.70 -5.45 9.47
CA ALA A 87 7.34 -6.32 8.35
C ALA A 87 7.82 -7.77 8.57
N VAL A 88 9.08 -7.95 8.98
CA VAL A 88 9.65 -9.27 9.28
C VAL A 88 8.90 -9.93 10.43
N ARG A 89 8.75 -9.22 11.56
CA ARG A 89 8.07 -9.76 12.75
C ARG A 89 6.60 -10.07 12.49
N GLY A 90 5.89 -9.19 11.78
CA GLY A 90 4.47 -9.37 11.44
C GLY A 90 4.26 -10.57 10.52
N CYS A 91 5.18 -10.80 9.59
CA CYS A 91 5.18 -11.99 8.74
C CYS A 91 5.40 -13.27 9.57
N ASP A 92 6.43 -13.30 10.43
CA ASP A 92 6.74 -14.44 11.30
C ASP A 92 5.60 -14.77 12.28
N GLU A 93 4.90 -13.75 12.79
CA GLU A 93 3.74 -13.91 13.68
C GLU A 93 2.43 -14.25 12.93
N GLY A 94 2.44 -14.29 11.59
CA GLY A 94 1.26 -14.58 10.77
C GLY A 94 0.23 -13.45 10.73
N LEU A 95 0.66 -12.21 10.99
CA LEU A 95 -0.16 -11.00 10.96
C LEU A 95 -0.26 -10.38 9.56
N LEU A 96 0.70 -10.69 8.69
CA LEU A 96 0.80 -10.16 7.33
C LEU A 96 0.73 -11.29 6.32
N GLU A 97 0.11 -11.04 5.16
CA GLU A 97 0.01 -12.03 4.09
C GLU A 97 1.31 -12.10 3.27
N PRO A 98 1.79 -13.30 2.90
CA PRO A 98 2.90 -13.44 1.95
C PRO A 98 2.57 -12.80 0.60
N ILE A 99 3.52 -12.08 0.03
CA ILE A 99 3.38 -11.43 -1.26
C ILE A 99 3.99 -12.31 -2.34
N ASP A 100 3.17 -12.71 -3.31
CA ASP A 100 3.67 -13.39 -4.51
C ASP A 100 4.45 -12.39 -5.38
N LYS A 101 5.79 -12.52 -5.33
CA LYS A 101 6.72 -11.66 -6.07
C LYS A 101 6.54 -11.74 -7.59
N SER A 102 5.91 -12.78 -8.11
CA SER A 102 5.60 -12.89 -9.54
C SER A 102 4.52 -11.92 -10.02
N LEU A 103 3.74 -11.35 -9.10
CA LEU A 103 2.74 -10.32 -9.38
C LEU A 103 3.34 -8.92 -9.48
N LEU A 104 4.59 -8.73 -9.04
CA LEU A 104 5.24 -7.42 -9.10
C LEU A 104 5.59 -7.08 -10.55
N PRO A 105 5.21 -5.87 -11.03
CA PRO A 105 5.52 -5.46 -12.38
C PRO A 105 7.03 -5.34 -12.57
N ALA A 106 7.51 -5.66 -13.77
CA ALA A 106 8.87 -5.33 -14.16
C ALA A 106 9.06 -3.80 -14.18
N ALA A 107 10.31 -3.36 -14.02
CA ALA A 107 10.71 -1.98 -14.22
C ALA A 107 10.37 -1.52 -15.66
N PRO A 108 10.30 -0.19 -15.92
CA PRO A 108 9.98 0.33 -17.25
C PRO A 108 10.91 -0.15 -18.39
N ASP A 109 12.13 -0.61 -18.07
CA ASP A 109 13.09 -1.18 -19.01
C ASP A 109 12.97 -2.70 -19.20
N GLY A 110 12.06 -3.35 -18.47
CA GLY A 110 11.81 -4.79 -18.50
C GLY A 110 12.57 -5.60 -17.44
N THR A 111 13.38 -4.97 -16.59
CA THR A 111 14.07 -5.66 -15.49
C THR A 111 13.06 -6.26 -14.50
N PRO A 112 13.16 -7.56 -14.14
CA PRO A 112 12.27 -8.15 -13.14
C PRO A 112 12.33 -7.43 -11.80
N ALA A 113 11.21 -7.30 -11.07
CA ALA A 113 11.19 -6.65 -9.76
C ALA A 113 12.21 -7.26 -8.77
N THR A 114 12.45 -8.57 -8.85
CA THR A 114 13.45 -9.26 -8.01
C THR A 114 14.90 -8.84 -8.27
N GLU A 115 15.16 -8.15 -9.37
CA GLU A 115 16.49 -7.64 -9.78
C GLU A 115 16.57 -6.11 -9.76
N ASP A 116 15.44 -5.41 -9.68
CA ASP A 116 15.37 -3.93 -9.64
C ASP A 116 15.44 -3.37 -8.20
N PHE A 117 15.02 -4.16 -7.21
CA PHE A 117 15.03 -3.77 -5.80
C PHE A 117 16.39 -4.03 -5.14
N LEU A 118 16.70 -3.24 -4.09
CA LEU A 118 17.88 -3.47 -3.25
C LEU A 118 17.83 -4.84 -2.58
N GLU A 119 19.00 -5.39 -2.25
CA GLU A 119 19.09 -6.62 -1.47
C GLU A 119 18.33 -6.46 -0.13
N GLY A 120 17.46 -7.42 0.18
CA GLY A 120 16.61 -7.39 1.38
C GLY A 120 15.35 -6.51 1.28
N ALA A 121 15.13 -5.80 0.17
CA ALA A 121 13.97 -4.91 0.01
C ALA A 121 12.67 -5.61 -0.40
N LEU A 122 12.71 -6.93 -0.64
CA LEU A 122 11.55 -7.78 -0.93
C LEU A 122 11.48 -8.95 0.08
N PRO A 123 11.21 -8.68 1.37
CA PRO A 123 10.91 -9.74 2.34
C PRO A 123 9.64 -10.51 1.94
N GLU A 124 9.31 -11.58 2.66
CA GLU A 124 8.21 -12.49 2.28
C GLU A 124 6.84 -11.81 2.27
N CYS A 125 6.52 -11.00 3.27
CA CYS A 125 5.20 -10.35 3.41
C CYS A 125 5.21 -8.84 3.14
N ALA A 126 6.26 -8.27 2.53
CA ALA A 126 6.30 -6.84 2.24
C ALA A 126 7.14 -6.48 1.01
N VAL A 127 6.89 -5.29 0.48
CA VAL A 127 7.63 -4.67 -0.64
C VAL A 127 8.11 -3.30 -0.17
N ALA A 128 9.41 -3.02 -0.23
CA ALA A 128 9.94 -1.73 0.17
C ALA A 128 9.44 -0.61 -0.76
N ASN A 129 8.97 0.50 -0.22
CA ASN A 129 8.54 1.66 -1.01
C ASN A 129 9.55 2.82 -0.98
N ILE A 130 10.31 2.98 0.11
CA ILE A 130 11.29 4.04 0.31
C ILE A 130 12.52 3.57 1.08
N VAL A 131 13.62 4.32 0.93
CA VAL A 131 14.78 4.28 1.82
C VAL A 131 14.87 5.64 2.49
N TRP A 132 15.06 5.65 3.81
CA TRP A 132 15.10 6.87 4.60
C TRP A 132 16.24 6.83 5.63
N SER A 133 16.46 7.95 6.31
CA SER A 133 17.45 8.05 7.37
C SER A 133 16.96 8.99 8.46
N THR A 134 17.10 8.58 9.73
CA THR A 134 17.01 9.50 10.86
C THR A 134 18.27 10.33 10.91
N VAL A 135 18.14 11.64 10.73
CA VAL A 135 19.27 12.57 10.78
C VAL A 135 19.16 13.51 11.97
N PHE A 136 20.31 13.86 12.53
CA PHE A 136 20.40 14.94 13.50
C PHE A 136 20.29 16.28 12.77
N ALA A 137 19.42 17.16 13.28
CA ALA A 137 19.20 18.49 12.73
C ALA A 137 19.02 19.52 13.87
N TYR A 138 19.42 20.77 13.62
CA TYR A 138 19.33 21.86 14.59
C TYR A 138 19.00 23.20 13.90
N ASP A 139 18.51 24.16 14.69
CA ASP A 139 18.16 25.50 14.22
C ASP A 139 19.40 26.41 14.22
N THR A 140 19.96 26.67 13.03
CA THR A 140 21.18 27.48 12.86
C THR A 140 20.99 28.95 13.23
N SER A 141 19.74 29.43 13.39
CA SER A 141 19.47 30.78 13.88
C SER A 141 19.62 30.90 15.41
N LYS A 142 19.58 29.77 16.12
CA LYS A 142 19.62 29.71 17.58
C LYS A 142 20.92 29.12 18.11
N THR A 143 21.53 28.20 17.36
CA THR A 143 22.72 27.47 17.79
C THR A 143 23.80 27.55 16.72
N GLN A 144 25.02 27.90 17.13
CA GLN A 144 26.21 27.93 16.29
C GLN A 144 27.27 26.96 16.82
N GLY A 145 28.23 26.59 15.97
CA GLY A 145 29.38 25.77 16.40
C GLY A 145 29.10 24.27 16.59
N VAL A 146 27.94 23.77 16.12
CA VAL A 146 27.62 22.33 16.16
C VAL A 146 28.46 21.59 15.12
N GLY A 147 29.40 20.77 15.59
CA GLY A 147 30.30 19.92 14.81
C GLY A 147 29.78 18.49 14.60
N GLY A 148 28.80 18.03 15.37
CA GLY A 148 28.17 16.72 15.13
C GLY A 148 27.14 16.31 16.18
N ILE A 149 26.62 15.08 16.03
CA ILE A 149 25.60 14.53 16.95
C ILE A 149 26.11 14.43 18.39
N ALA A 150 27.42 14.37 18.62
CA ALA A 150 27.99 14.37 19.97
C ALA A 150 27.58 15.63 20.76
N ASP A 151 27.52 16.79 20.09
CA ASP A 151 27.16 18.06 20.73
C ASP A 151 25.70 18.09 21.18
N PHE A 152 24.84 17.20 20.66
CA PHE A 152 23.48 17.06 21.17
C PHE A 152 23.44 16.50 22.60
N PHE A 153 24.45 15.71 22.97
CA PHE A 153 24.54 15.06 24.28
C PHE A 153 25.45 15.82 25.26
N ASP A 154 26.07 16.92 24.83
CA ASP A 154 26.94 17.78 25.64
C ASP A 154 26.15 19.03 26.08
N LEU A 155 25.78 19.09 27.37
CA LEU A 155 24.88 20.10 27.95
C LEU A 155 25.62 21.30 28.55
#